data_AF-A0A7G1KPT2-F1
#
_entry.id   AF-A0A7G1KPT2-F1
#
_cell.length_a   1.000
_cell.length_b   1.000
_cell.length_c   1.000
_cell.angle_alpha   90.00
_cell.angle_beta   90.00
_cell.angle_gamma   90.00
#
_symmetry.space_group_name_H-M   'P 1'
#
loop_
_entity.id
_entity.type
_entity.pdbx_description
1 polymer ?
#
loop_
_entity_poly.entity_id
_entity_poly.type
_entity_poly.pdbx_seq_one_letter_code
_entity_poly.pdbx_strand_id
1 'polypeptide(L)'
;MSQTSTTSTGSHAQTAESVDYRWTTIVTNADGQQQPPRTGAGTFDTADSYTVRIHDSHPDVAAGVFAEVCGELVEYHRDEVLDARVDGLPDPVVPVTVTTTVYDADDNVVAVLTGLLRHEPVTEDEVLDAAVTFGQIAVADERIRIERTRRPGGISHRDPLPLALDLDTAYGPELDAYPVESPGTGIGETDRAQLRELRAAAAELRAEVYDPEYCRHQLAAMETARAEARDTDPPIDWHARVDRWRRLLEISTEAYLDAAGIDTAAEQLRTRHSARDLE
;
A
#
# COMPACT_ATOMS: atom_id res chain seq x y z
N MET A 1 13.00 42.96 -48.76
CA MET A 1 11.78 42.42 -48.12
C MET A 1 12.23 41.52 -46.99
N SER A 2 12.35 42.07 -45.78
CA SER A 2 12.81 41.35 -44.60
C SER A 2 11.60 41.13 -43.71
N GLN A 3 11.23 39.86 -43.49
CA GLN A 3 10.18 39.49 -42.55
C GLN A 3 10.83 39.23 -41.20
N THR A 4 10.53 40.08 -40.23
CA THR A 4 10.76 39.88 -38.80
C THR A 4 9.63 39.02 -38.25
N SER A 5 9.93 37.77 -37.92
CA SER A 5 9.02 36.92 -37.13
C SER A 5 9.29 37.15 -35.65
N THR A 6 8.36 37.87 -35.01
CA THR A 6 8.29 38.05 -33.57
C THR A 6 7.64 36.80 -32.98
N THR A 7 8.44 35.90 -32.41
CA THR A 7 7.92 34.74 -31.67
C THR A 7 7.55 35.21 -30.26
N SER A 8 6.24 35.34 -30.03
CA SER A 8 5.62 35.61 -28.74
C SER A 8 5.75 34.38 -27.85
N THR A 9 6.65 34.41 -26.86
CA THR A 9 6.73 33.38 -25.82
C THR A 9 5.54 33.58 -24.87
N GLY A 10 4.49 32.80 -25.09
CA GLY A 10 3.38 32.67 -24.16
C GLY A 10 3.90 32.16 -22.82
N SER A 11 3.89 33.03 -21.82
CA SER A 11 4.08 32.71 -20.42
C SER A 11 2.96 31.77 -19.97
N HIS A 12 3.21 30.46 -20.01
CA HIS A 12 2.47 29.51 -19.18
C HIS A 12 2.83 29.83 -17.73
N ALA A 13 2.03 30.67 -17.09
CA ALA A 13 1.99 30.77 -15.64
C ALA A 13 1.51 29.40 -15.13
N GLN A 14 2.45 28.51 -14.86
CA GLN A 14 2.23 27.41 -13.93
C GLN A 14 1.80 28.08 -12.63
N THR A 15 0.55 27.86 -12.24
CA THR A 15 0.08 28.16 -10.90
C THR A 15 0.90 27.26 -9.98
N ALA A 16 2.05 27.77 -9.53
CA ALA A 16 2.86 27.09 -8.53
C ALA A 16 1.93 26.89 -7.33
N GLU A 17 1.63 25.63 -7.04
CA GLU A 17 0.90 25.24 -5.85
C GLU A 17 1.61 25.92 -4.66
N SER A 18 0.86 26.64 -3.84
CA SER A 18 1.44 27.34 -2.68
C SER A 18 2.08 26.27 -1.81
N VAL A 19 3.37 26.37 -1.54
CA VAL A 19 4.09 25.45 -0.66
C VAL A 19 4.47 26.26 0.57
N ASP A 20 4.05 25.83 1.75
CA ASP A 20 4.41 26.52 3.00
C ASP A 20 5.76 26.04 3.52
N TYR A 21 6.10 24.76 3.28
CA TYR A 21 7.35 24.16 3.71
C TYR A 21 7.89 23.12 2.73
N ARG A 22 9.21 22.91 2.80
CA ARG A 22 9.92 21.80 2.18
C ARG A 22 10.75 21.09 3.22
N TRP A 23 11.03 19.81 3.04
CA TRP A 23 11.90 19.08 3.94
C TRP A 23 12.86 18.17 3.19
N THR A 24 14.01 17.90 3.81
CA THR A 24 15.02 16.97 3.32
C THR A 24 15.56 16.17 4.48
N THR A 25 15.62 14.85 4.33
CA THR A 25 16.19 13.94 5.32
C THR A 25 17.38 13.19 4.73
N ILE A 26 18.52 13.28 5.40
CA ILE A 26 19.77 12.60 5.06
C ILE A 26 20.04 11.52 6.11
N VAL A 27 20.33 10.31 5.64
CA VAL A 27 20.67 9.15 6.48
C VAL A 27 22.13 8.82 6.24
N THR A 28 22.89 8.64 7.32
CA THR A 28 24.29 8.22 7.28
C THR A 28 24.43 6.86 7.95
N ASN A 29 25.11 5.96 7.26
CA ASN A 29 25.39 4.59 7.69
C ASN A 29 26.66 4.53 8.57
N ALA A 30 26.88 3.40 9.25
CA ALA A 30 28.01 3.19 10.16
C ALA A 30 29.39 3.29 9.47
N ASP A 31 29.44 3.09 8.15
CA ASP A 31 30.63 3.25 7.31
C ASP A 31 30.86 4.71 6.86
N GLY A 32 29.98 5.62 7.25
CA GLY A 32 30.00 7.03 6.85
C GLY A 32 29.39 7.31 5.48
N GLN A 33 28.83 6.32 4.79
CA GLN A 33 28.14 6.54 3.52
C GLN A 33 26.77 7.19 3.76
N GLN A 34 26.42 8.14 2.89
CA GLN A 34 25.12 8.79 2.90
C GLN A 34 24.19 8.11 1.89
N GLN A 35 22.98 7.79 2.33
CA GLN A 35 21.91 7.37 1.44
C GLN A 35 21.39 8.58 0.64
N PRO A 36 20.76 8.37 -0.53
CA PRO A 36 20.08 9.45 -1.25
C PRO A 36 19.14 10.23 -0.33
N PRO A 37 19.14 11.58 -0.41
CA PRO A 37 18.26 12.38 0.42
C PRO A 37 16.80 12.06 0.08
N ARG A 38 15.99 11.91 1.12
CA ARG A 38 14.53 11.88 0.99
C ARG A 38 14.03 13.32 1.04
N THR A 39 13.13 13.69 0.16
CA THR A 39 12.62 15.06 0.08
C THR A 39 11.11 15.08 -0.03
N GLY A 40 10.48 16.09 0.53
CA GLY A 40 9.05 16.33 0.39
C GLY A 40 8.71 17.81 0.56
N ALA A 41 7.46 18.14 0.26
CA ALA A 41 6.91 19.49 0.37
C ALA A 41 5.43 19.41 0.73
N GLY A 42 4.92 20.45 1.37
CA GLY A 42 3.51 20.51 1.77
C GLY A 42 3.04 21.90 2.16
N THR A 43 1.76 21.95 2.51
CA THR A 43 1.08 23.11 3.07
C THR A 43 0.64 22.81 4.49
N PHE A 44 0.57 23.84 5.33
CA PHE A 44 -0.05 23.72 6.63
C PHE A 44 -1.55 23.44 6.49
N ASP A 45 -2.14 22.90 7.56
CA ASP A 45 -3.56 22.55 7.63
C ASP A 45 -4.03 21.50 6.58
N THR A 46 -3.10 20.89 5.85
CA THR A 46 -3.34 19.80 4.90
C THR A 46 -2.54 18.58 5.32
N ALA A 47 -3.04 17.38 5.02
CA ALA A 47 -2.32 16.15 5.33
C ALA A 47 -1.04 16.07 4.49
N ASP A 48 0.11 15.96 5.16
CA ASP A 48 1.40 15.75 4.53
C ASP A 48 1.43 14.37 3.84
N SER A 49 1.93 14.32 2.62
CA SER A 49 1.92 13.11 1.79
C SER A 49 2.80 11.98 2.34
N TYR A 50 3.78 12.30 3.18
CA TYR A 50 4.72 11.33 3.72
C TYR A 50 4.27 10.83 5.10
N THR A 51 3.99 11.73 6.03
CA THR A 51 3.58 11.38 7.40
C THR A 51 2.08 11.12 7.55
N VAL A 52 1.27 11.50 6.55
CA VAL A 52 -0.21 11.42 6.57
C VAL A 52 -0.84 12.25 7.70
N ARG A 53 -0.07 13.16 8.32
CA ARG A 53 -0.52 14.03 9.42
C ARG A 53 -0.74 15.46 8.95
N ILE A 54 -1.62 16.18 9.64
CA ILE A 54 -1.80 17.62 9.46
C ILE A 54 -0.83 18.33 10.39
N HIS A 55 -0.03 19.24 9.82
CA HIS A 55 0.94 20.04 10.55
C HIS A 55 0.54 21.51 10.55
N ASP A 56 0.87 22.23 11.62
CA ASP A 56 0.56 23.66 11.79
C ASP A 56 1.81 24.56 11.89
N SER A 57 3.00 23.95 11.91
CA SER A 57 4.26 24.68 12.10
C SER A 57 5.47 23.90 11.59
N HIS A 58 6.54 24.62 11.22
CA HIS A 58 7.78 23.99 10.74
C HIS A 58 8.44 23.04 11.75
N PRO A 59 8.50 23.34 13.06
CA PRO A 59 9.03 22.38 14.04
C PRO A 59 8.17 21.11 14.16
N ASP A 60 6.85 21.21 13.99
CA ASP A 60 5.94 20.06 14.00
C ASP A 60 6.16 19.16 12.77
N VAL A 61 6.30 19.75 11.58
CA VAL A 61 6.74 19.04 10.37
C VAL A 61 8.07 18.33 10.62
N ALA A 62 9.06 19.06 11.16
CA ALA A 62 10.40 18.51 11.37
C ALA A 62 10.37 17.32 12.33
N ALA A 63 9.61 17.41 13.43
CA ALA A 63 9.45 16.33 14.39
C ALA A 63 8.68 15.13 13.81
N GLY A 64 7.60 15.39 13.06
CA GLY A 64 6.78 14.37 12.40
C GLY A 64 7.58 13.56 11.39
N VAL A 65 8.21 14.24 10.43
CA VAL A 65 9.06 13.60 9.41
C VAL A 65 10.23 12.87 10.06
N PHE A 66 10.91 13.49 11.03
CA PHE A 66 12.05 12.87 11.71
C PHE A 66 11.65 11.59 12.44
N ALA A 67 10.53 11.59 13.15
CA ALA A 67 10.04 10.42 13.87
C ALA A 67 9.66 9.28 12.93
N GLU A 68 8.96 9.58 11.83
CA GLU A 68 8.54 8.59 10.84
C GLU A 68 9.76 7.93 10.18
N VAL A 69 10.72 8.74 9.70
CA VAL A 69 11.96 8.21 9.08
C VAL A 69 12.75 7.37 10.08
N CYS A 70 12.85 7.79 11.35
CA CYS A 70 13.55 7.00 12.36
C CYS A 70 12.86 5.65 12.64
N GLY A 71 11.52 5.63 12.71
CA GLY A 71 10.74 4.41 12.88
C GLY A 71 10.98 3.44 11.73
N GLU A 72 10.78 3.90 10.49
CA GLU A 72 11.01 3.10 9.29
C GLU A 72 12.43 2.53 9.21
N LEU A 73 13.46 3.34 9.51
CA LEU A 73 14.84 2.90 9.41
C LEU A 73 15.21 1.83 10.44
N VAL A 74 14.64 1.90 11.64
CA VAL A 74 14.86 0.88 12.69
C VAL A 74 14.13 -0.40 12.33
N GLU A 75 12.87 -0.29 11.90
CA GLU A 75 12.05 -1.44 11.51
C GLU A 75 12.64 -2.16 10.29
N TYR A 76 12.89 -1.44 9.20
CA TYR A 76 13.44 -2.04 7.98
C TYR A 76 14.83 -2.61 8.17
N HIS A 77 15.70 -1.96 8.94
CA HIS A 77 17.01 -2.54 9.21
C HIS A 77 16.91 -3.85 10.00
N ARG A 78 15.98 -3.94 10.96
CA ARG A 78 15.73 -5.18 11.71
C ARG A 78 15.27 -6.30 10.78
N ASP A 79 14.35 -6.00 9.88
CA ASP A 79 13.85 -6.98 8.90
C ASP A 79 14.97 -7.42 7.94
N GLU A 80 15.79 -6.49 7.44
CA GLU A 80 16.94 -6.83 6.59
C GLU A 80 17.98 -7.71 7.31
N VAL A 81 18.19 -7.52 8.62
CA VAL A 81 19.05 -8.38 9.43
C VAL A 81 18.45 -9.78 9.56
N LEU A 82 17.14 -9.88 9.82
CA LEU A 82 16.45 -11.17 9.90
C LEU A 82 16.56 -11.94 8.58
N ASP A 83 16.22 -11.29 7.46
CA ASP A 83 16.33 -11.87 6.12
C ASP A 83 17.74 -12.35 5.83
N ALA A 84 18.75 -11.49 6.04
CA ALA A 84 20.14 -11.84 5.80
C ALA A 84 20.58 -13.05 6.63
N ARG A 85 20.22 -13.11 7.91
CA ARG A 85 20.62 -14.21 8.79
C ARG A 85 19.91 -15.52 8.49
N VAL A 86 18.62 -15.47 8.14
CA VAL A 86 17.87 -16.66 7.68
C VAL A 86 18.54 -17.25 6.43
N ASP A 87 19.00 -16.39 5.51
CA ASP A 87 19.71 -16.79 4.31
C ASP A 87 21.21 -17.12 4.51
N GLY A 88 21.73 -16.96 5.73
CA GLY A 88 23.15 -17.17 6.05
C GLY A 88 24.09 -16.13 5.43
N LEU A 89 23.57 -14.96 5.08
CA LEU A 89 24.28 -13.79 4.57
C LEU A 89 24.80 -12.91 5.73
N PRO A 90 25.81 -12.06 5.48
CA PRO A 90 26.28 -11.11 6.48
C PRO A 90 25.23 -10.03 6.78
N ASP A 91 25.22 -9.53 8.02
CA ASP A 91 24.34 -8.44 8.45
C ASP A 91 24.52 -7.19 7.56
N PRO A 92 23.43 -6.49 7.19
CA PRO A 92 23.48 -5.23 6.45
C PRO A 92 24.17 -4.11 7.25
N VAL A 93 24.65 -3.09 6.55
CA VAL A 93 25.30 -1.93 7.19
C VAL A 93 24.26 -1.10 7.94
N VAL A 94 24.50 -0.88 9.24
CA VAL A 94 23.57 -0.21 10.15
C VAL A 94 23.44 1.29 9.82
N PRO A 95 22.22 1.84 9.68
CA PRO A 95 22.00 3.29 9.64
C PRO A 95 22.20 3.89 11.03
N VAL A 96 23.07 4.90 11.19
CA VAL A 96 23.48 5.41 12.52
C VAL A 96 23.03 6.84 12.81
N THR A 97 22.86 7.68 11.79
CA THR A 97 22.51 9.10 11.98
C THR A 97 21.46 9.51 10.98
N VAL A 98 20.44 10.21 11.47
CA VAL A 98 19.38 10.83 10.66
C VAL A 98 19.44 12.32 10.89
N THR A 99 19.38 13.11 9.81
CA THR A 99 19.25 14.56 9.88
C THR A 99 18.11 15.02 8.99
N THR A 100 17.10 15.64 9.58
CA THR A 100 15.95 16.23 8.88
C THR A 100 16.08 17.75 8.93
N THR A 101 16.04 18.38 7.77
CA THR A 101 16.06 19.84 7.60
C THR A 101 14.74 20.28 7.00
N VAL A 102 14.10 21.28 7.59
CA VAL A 102 12.88 21.91 7.08
C VAL A 102 13.20 23.33 6.65
N TYR A 103 12.66 23.68 5.49
CA TYR A 103 12.78 24.97 4.83
C TYR A 103 11.39 25.62 4.75
N ASP A 104 11.34 26.95 4.88
CA ASP A 104 10.12 27.72 4.59
C ASP A 104 9.90 27.90 3.08
N ALA A 105 8.82 28.61 2.71
CA ALA A 105 8.48 28.92 1.32
C ALA A 105 9.55 29.74 0.57
N ASP A 106 10.43 30.44 1.29
CA ASP A 106 11.52 31.25 0.76
C ASP A 106 12.87 30.47 0.76
N ASP A 107 12.82 29.14 0.95
CA ASP A 107 13.95 28.22 1.04
C ASP A 107 14.93 28.54 2.21
N ASN A 108 14.50 29.26 3.25
CA ASN A 108 15.30 29.45 4.47
C ASN A 108 15.19 28.23 5.38
N VAL A 109 16.31 27.81 5.95
CA VAL A 109 16.32 26.75 6.98
C VAL A 109 15.67 27.27 8.25
N VAL A 110 14.57 26.64 8.64
CA VAL A 110 13.75 27.04 9.81
C VAL A 110 13.77 25.99 10.92
N ALA A 111 14.08 24.73 10.62
CA ALA A 111 14.29 23.69 11.61
C ALA A 111 15.31 22.65 11.13
N VAL A 112 16.14 22.15 12.06
CA VAL A 112 17.06 21.04 11.83
C VAL A 112 17.01 20.11 13.03
N LEU A 113 16.71 18.83 12.79
CA LEU A 113 16.79 17.77 13.79
C LEU A 113 17.84 16.76 13.36
N THR A 114 18.74 16.43 14.28
CA THR A 114 19.72 15.36 14.09
C THR A 114 19.63 14.41 15.27
N GLY A 115 19.58 13.10 14.99
CA GLY A 115 19.61 12.09 16.03
C GLY A 115 20.42 10.87 15.65
N LEU A 116 20.83 10.14 16.69
CA LEU A 116 21.53 8.88 16.59
C LEU A 116 20.52 7.74 16.71
N LEU A 117 20.50 6.85 15.72
CA LEU A 117 19.65 5.66 15.77
C LEU A 117 20.26 4.62 16.71
N ARG A 118 19.39 3.94 17.45
CA ARG A 118 19.75 2.79 18.27
C ARG A 118 18.95 1.60 17.78
N HIS A 119 19.65 0.53 17.47
CA HIS A 119 19.08 -0.72 16.98
C HIS A 119 19.19 -1.77 18.07
N GLU A 120 18.09 -2.45 18.33
CA GLU A 120 18.09 -3.61 19.22
C GLU A 120 18.76 -4.78 18.50
N PRO A 121 19.69 -5.50 19.16
CA PRO A 121 20.32 -6.65 18.52
C PRO A 121 19.30 -7.76 18.28
N VAL A 122 19.23 -8.25 17.05
CA VAL A 122 18.43 -9.43 16.69
C VAL A 122 19.05 -10.67 17.33
N THR A 123 18.21 -11.47 18.00
CA THR A 123 18.57 -12.71 18.70
C THR A 123 18.48 -13.94 17.80
N GLU A 124 19.11 -15.05 18.21
CA GLU A 124 19.02 -16.32 17.46
C GLU A 124 17.59 -16.88 17.46
N ASP A 125 16.85 -16.73 18.57
CA ASP A 125 15.46 -17.18 18.67
C ASP A 125 14.57 -16.44 17.66
N GLU A 126 14.75 -15.12 17.50
CA GLU A 126 14.02 -14.34 16.51
C GLU A 126 14.34 -14.76 15.06
N VAL A 127 15.60 -15.12 14.79
CA VAL A 127 16.00 -15.64 13.47
C VAL A 127 15.33 -16.99 13.19
N LEU A 128 15.23 -17.87 14.20
CA LEU A 128 14.53 -19.15 14.08
C LEU A 128 13.02 -18.96 13.84
N ASP A 129 12.39 -18.05 14.58
CA ASP A 129 10.96 -17.73 14.41
C ASP A 129 10.68 -17.13 13.03
N ALA A 130 11.57 -16.25 12.54
CA ALA A 130 11.50 -15.70 11.19
C ALA A 130 11.67 -16.79 10.13
N ALA A 131 12.63 -17.70 10.28
CA ALA A 131 12.83 -18.82 9.35
C ALA A 131 11.59 -19.73 9.26
N VAL A 132 10.90 -19.99 10.38
CA VAL A 132 9.63 -20.74 10.38
C VAL A 132 8.55 -19.98 9.63
N THR A 133 8.39 -18.68 9.90
CA THR A 133 7.41 -17.82 9.23
C THR A 133 7.65 -17.77 7.72
N PHE A 134 8.87 -17.49 7.29
CA PHE A 134 9.25 -17.47 5.87
C PHE A 134 9.10 -18.84 5.21
N GLY A 135 9.40 -19.92 5.91
CA GLY A 135 9.14 -21.28 5.45
C GLY A 135 7.66 -21.56 5.21
N GLN A 136 6.78 -21.09 6.09
CA GLN A 136 5.33 -21.24 5.92
C GLN A 136 4.80 -20.44 4.72
N ILE A 137 5.29 -19.21 4.54
CA ILE A 137 4.97 -18.37 3.36
C ILE A 137 5.41 -19.08 2.07
N ALA A 138 6.66 -19.57 2.02
CA ALA A 138 7.16 -20.27 0.83
C ALA A 138 6.37 -21.55 0.50
N VAL A 139 5.92 -22.29 1.52
CA VAL A 139 5.06 -23.48 1.32
C VAL A 139 3.67 -23.08 0.81
N ALA A 140 3.09 -21.99 1.32
CA ALA A 140 1.82 -21.46 0.83
C ALA A 140 1.92 -21.01 -0.63
N ASP A 141 2.98 -20.27 -0.98
CA ASP A 141 3.27 -19.84 -2.35
C ASP A 141 3.45 -21.02 -3.30
N GLU A 142 4.21 -22.04 -2.87
CA GLU A 142 4.40 -23.26 -3.66
C GLU A 142 3.09 -24.02 -3.86
N ARG A 143 2.23 -24.06 -2.83
CA ARG A 143 0.91 -24.67 -2.94
C ARG A 143 0.04 -23.93 -3.97
N ILE A 144 -0.01 -22.61 -3.90
CA ILE A 144 -0.73 -21.76 -4.88
C ILE A 144 -0.16 -22.02 -6.29
N ARG A 145 1.16 -22.06 -6.45
CA ARG A 145 1.82 -22.35 -7.73
C ARG A 145 1.45 -23.73 -8.29
N ILE A 146 1.41 -24.76 -7.45
CA ILE A 146 0.99 -26.12 -7.84
C ILE A 146 -0.48 -26.14 -8.24
N GLU A 147 -1.36 -25.46 -7.49
CA GLU A 147 -2.79 -25.37 -7.81
C GLU A 147 -3.03 -24.69 -9.17
N ARG A 148 -2.31 -23.60 -9.44
CA ARG A 148 -2.28 -22.93 -10.76
C ARG A 148 -1.79 -23.85 -11.89
N THR A 149 -0.76 -24.64 -11.63
CA THR A 149 -0.17 -25.57 -12.63
C THR A 149 -1.05 -26.81 -12.88
N ARG A 150 -1.78 -27.30 -11.85
CA ARG A 150 -2.69 -28.46 -11.96
C ARG A 150 -4.02 -28.14 -12.63
N ARG A 151 -4.39 -26.86 -12.73
CA ARG A 151 -5.52 -26.37 -13.53
C ARG A 151 -5.05 -25.54 -14.73
N PRO A 152 -4.32 -26.13 -15.71
CA PRO A 152 -3.98 -25.41 -16.93
C PRO A 152 -5.24 -25.32 -17.81
N GLY A 153 -6.16 -24.38 -17.50
CA GLY A 153 -7.35 -24.16 -18.32
C GLY A 153 -8.64 -23.66 -17.66
N GLY A 154 -8.68 -23.34 -16.36
CA GLY A 154 -9.82 -22.62 -15.77
C GLY A 154 -9.31 -21.36 -15.10
N ILE A 155 -9.45 -20.15 -15.63
CA ILE A 155 -10.66 -19.56 -16.21
C ILE A 155 -10.29 -18.80 -17.50
N SER A 156 -10.68 -19.35 -18.65
CA SER A 156 -11.07 -18.51 -19.78
C SER A 156 -12.36 -17.81 -19.38
N HIS A 157 -12.32 -16.48 -19.38
CA HIS A 157 -13.42 -15.61 -19.84
C HIS A 157 -14.76 -16.34 -20.03
N ARG A 158 -15.65 -16.22 -19.05
CA ARG A 158 -17.08 -16.24 -19.35
C ARG A 158 -17.49 -14.78 -19.48
N ASP A 159 -18.14 -14.48 -20.61
CA ASP A 159 -18.64 -13.21 -21.11
C ASP A 159 -18.65 -12.01 -20.14
N PRO A 160 -18.14 -10.84 -20.55
CA PRO A 160 -18.54 -9.59 -19.92
C PRO A 160 -20.03 -9.41 -20.15
N LEU A 161 -20.84 -9.52 -19.09
CA LEU A 161 -22.24 -9.12 -19.14
C LEU A 161 -22.32 -7.65 -19.61
N PRO A 162 -23.26 -7.31 -20.51
CA PRO A 162 -23.34 -5.97 -21.05
C PRO A 162 -23.67 -4.97 -19.94
N LEU A 163 -22.82 -3.96 -19.82
CA LEU A 163 -23.06 -2.74 -19.04
C LEU A 163 -24.29 -2.03 -19.58
N ALA A 164 -25.42 -2.15 -18.89
CA ALA A 164 -26.51 -1.17 -18.94
C ALA A 164 -27.44 -1.37 -17.74
N LEU A 165 -27.38 -0.46 -16.77
CA LEU A 165 -28.56 0.08 -16.10
C LEU A 165 -28.16 1.35 -15.34
N ASP A 166 -28.77 2.45 -15.77
CA ASP A 166 -28.77 3.78 -15.15
C ASP A 166 -28.87 3.70 -13.63
N LEU A 167 -27.83 4.17 -12.93
CA LEU A 167 -27.97 4.64 -11.54
C LEU A 167 -28.28 6.14 -11.58
N ASP A 168 -29.52 6.47 -11.91
CA ASP A 168 -30.10 7.78 -11.61
C ASP A 168 -30.45 7.78 -10.11
N THR A 169 -29.47 8.14 -9.30
CA THR A 169 -29.58 8.13 -7.84
C THR A 169 -30.28 9.40 -7.39
N ALA A 170 -31.61 9.44 -7.57
CA ALA A 170 -32.47 10.42 -6.92
C ALA A 170 -32.64 10.04 -5.45
N TYR A 171 -31.93 10.77 -4.59
CA TYR A 171 -32.08 10.77 -3.13
C TYR A 171 -33.48 11.30 -2.77
N GLY A 172 -34.32 10.49 -2.16
CA GLY A 172 -35.61 10.89 -1.59
C GLY A 172 -35.88 10.14 -0.27
N PRO A 173 -36.12 10.84 0.85
CA PRO A 173 -36.39 10.20 2.13
C PRO A 173 -37.90 9.97 2.27
N GLU A 174 -38.38 8.80 1.88
CA GLU A 174 -39.73 8.35 2.25
C GLU A 174 -39.64 7.06 3.07
N LEU A 175 -39.71 7.29 4.37
CA LEU A 175 -40.29 6.38 5.34
C LEU A 175 -41.69 5.98 4.87
N ASP A 176 -41.84 4.77 4.34
CA ASP A 176 -43.11 4.05 4.43
C ASP A 176 -42.91 2.53 4.40
N ALA A 177 -43.30 1.93 5.52
CA ALA A 177 -43.78 0.55 5.69
C ALA A 177 -43.14 -0.56 4.83
N TYR A 178 -41.97 -1.05 5.23
CA TYR A 178 -41.64 -2.45 4.95
C TYR A 178 -42.59 -3.36 5.74
N PRO A 179 -43.20 -4.39 5.11
CA PRO A 179 -43.96 -5.38 5.85
C PRO A 179 -43.01 -6.03 6.85
N VAL A 180 -43.39 -6.03 8.12
CA VAL A 180 -42.77 -6.91 9.12
C VAL A 180 -42.97 -8.33 8.64
N GLU A 181 -41.94 -8.90 8.02
CA GLU A 181 -41.92 -10.29 7.61
C GLU A 181 -42.23 -11.14 8.84
N SER A 182 -43.28 -11.94 8.69
CA SER A 182 -43.72 -12.91 9.68
C SER A 182 -42.56 -13.84 10.04
N PRO A 183 -42.42 -14.25 11.31
CA PRO A 183 -41.39 -15.21 11.73
C PRO A 183 -41.79 -16.60 11.24
N GLY A 184 -41.56 -16.87 9.96
CA GLY A 184 -41.85 -18.13 9.30
C GLY A 184 -40.59 -18.69 8.68
N THR A 185 -40.01 -19.70 9.35
CA THR A 185 -39.06 -20.69 8.80
C THR A 185 -37.84 -20.14 8.04
N GLY A 186 -37.23 -19.07 8.55
CA GLY A 186 -35.95 -18.63 8.00
C GLY A 186 -34.85 -19.67 8.21
N ILE A 187 -34.02 -19.85 7.18
CA ILE A 187 -32.65 -20.45 7.16
C ILE A 187 -32.27 -21.12 8.49
N GLY A 188 -32.05 -22.43 8.52
CA GLY A 188 -31.66 -23.15 9.72
C GLY A 188 -30.49 -22.46 10.44
N GLU A 189 -30.46 -22.48 11.78
CA GLU A 189 -29.43 -21.76 12.53
C GLU A 189 -28.00 -22.19 12.14
N THR A 190 -27.84 -23.46 11.76
CA THR A 190 -26.61 -24.01 11.18
C THR A 190 -26.20 -23.30 9.88
N ASP A 191 -27.14 -23.06 8.97
CA ASP A 191 -26.87 -22.42 7.69
C ASP A 191 -26.59 -20.91 7.86
N ARG A 192 -27.24 -20.26 8.85
CA ARG A 192 -26.91 -18.88 9.24
C ARG A 192 -25.51 -18.78 9.84
N ALA A 193 -25.10 -19.76 10.64
CA ALA A 193 -23.75 -19.83 11.19
C ALA A 193 -22.72 -20.03 10.07
N GLN A 194 -22.99 -20.95 9.15
CA GLN A 194 -22.14 -21.20 7.98
C GLN A 194 -22.01 -19.95 7.08
N LEU A 195 -23.10 -19.22 6.84
CA LEU A 195 -23.07 -17.99 6.05
C LEU A 195 -22.28 -16.86 6.73
N ARG A 196 -22.34 -16.78 8.07
CA ARG A 196 -21.49 -15.86 8.84
C ARG A 196 -20.01 -16.25 8.76
N GLU A 197 -19.71 -17.53 8.88
CA GLU A 197 -18.34 -18.07 8.79
C GLU A 197 -17.72 -17.79 7.41
N LEU A 198 -18.45 -18.07 6.33
CA LEU A 198 -17.97 -17.78 4.97
C LEU A 198 -17.68 -16.29 4.77
N ARG A 199 -18.59 -15.41 5.22
CA ARG A 199 -18.38 -13.95 5.11
C ARG A 199 -17.22 -13.46 5.97
N ALA A 200 -17.06 -14.03 7.17
CA ALA A 200 -15.93 -13.71 8.04
C ALA A 200 -14.61 -14.12 7.37
N ALA A 201 -14.53 -15.33 6.80
CA ALA A 201 -13.35 -15.80 6.08
C ALA A 201 -13.03 -14.93 4.86
N ALA A 202 -14.03 -14.48 4.10
CA ALA A 202 -13.82 -13.57 2.97
C ALA A 202 -13.36 -12.17 3.42
N ALA A 203 -13.77 -11.70 4.61
CA ALA A 203 -13.33 -10.43 5.16
C ALA A 203 -11.90 -10.52 5.73
N GLU A 204 -11.58 -11.63 6.42
CA GLU A 204 -10.24 -11.94 6.94
C GLU A 204 -9.22 -12.00 5.80
N LEU A 205 -9.53 -12.73 4.72
CA LEU A 205 -8.64 -12.83 3.56
C LEU A 205 -8.33 -11.47 2.91
N ARG A 206 -9.30 -10.55 2.90
CA ARG A 206 -9.09 -9.17 2.40
C ARG A 206 -8.29 -8.32 3.38
N ALA A 207 -8.37 -8.58 4.67
CA ALA A 207 -7.65 -7.85 5.70
C ALA A 207 -6.17 -8.26 5.81
N GLU A 208 -5.83 -9.48 5.39
CA GLU A 208 -4.45 -10.01 5.40
C GLU A 208 -3.57 -9.48 4.27
N VAL A 209 -4.17 -8.92 3.21
CA VAL A 209 -3.44 -8.43 2.03
C VAL A 209 -3.65 -6.93 1.83
N TYR A 210 -2.74 -6.29 1.08
CA TYR A 210 -2.95 -4.92 0.64
C TYR A 210 -4.15 -4.82 -0.32
N ASP A 211 -4.80 -3.67 -0.34
CA ASP A 211 -5.83 -3.40 -1.34
C ASP A 211 -5.22 -3.36 -2.76
N PRO A 212 -5.83 -4.04 -3.76
CA PRO A 212 -5.30 -4.07 -5.12
C PRO A 212 -5.16 -2.70 -5.77
N GLU A 213 -6.06 -1.74 -5.50
CA GLU A 213 -5.94 -0.38 -6.06
C GLU A 213 -4.76 0.35 -5.43
N TYR A 214 -4.54 0.16 -4.12
CA TYR A 214 -3.36 0.68 -3.45
C TYR A 214 -2.07 0.14 -4.09
N CYS A 215 -1.99 -1.17 -4.34
CA CYS A 215 -0.83 -1.76 -5.02
C CYS A 215 -0.64 -1.23 -6.45
N ARG A 216 -1.72 -1.00 -7.22
CA ARG A 216 -1.63 -0.38 -8.56
C ARG A 216 -1.11 1.04 -8.49
N HIS A 217 -1.60 1.82 -7.52
CA HIS A 217 -1.16 3.20 -7.33
C HIS A 217 0.34 3.26 -6.98
N GLN A 218 0.78 2.43 -6.03
CA GLN A 218 2.20 2.33 -5.66
C GLN A 218 3.08 1.86 -6.81
N LEU A 219 2.61 0.87 -7.59
CA LEU A 219 3.33 0.42 -8.78
C LEU A 219 3.50 1.55 -9.80
N ALA A 220 2.43 2.30 -10.10
CA ALA A 220 2.50 3.43 -11.03
C ALA A 220 3.42 4.54 -10.53
N ALA A 221 3.40 4.84 -9.22
CA ALA A 221 4.30 5.81 -8.59
C ALA A 221 5.77 5.38 -8.73
N MET A 222 6.07 4.10 -8.48
CA MET A 222 7.44 3.56 -8.61
C MET A 222 7.92 3.52 -10.06
N GLU A 223 7.05 3.17 -11.01
CA GLU A 223 7.39 3.20 -12.43
C GLU A 223 7.66 4.63 -12.94
N THR A 224 6.91 5.62 -12.42
CA THR A 224 7.12 7.04 -12.72
C THR A 224 8.45 7.53 -12.12
N ALA A 225 8.70 7.28 -10.83
CA ALA A 225 9.95 7.64 -10.17
C ALA A 225 11.18 7.00 -10.84
N ARG A 226 11.06 5.76 -11.30
CA ARG A 226 12.10 5.08 -12.09
C ARG A 226 12.36 5.78 -13.44
N ALA A 227 11.31 6.25 -14.11
CA ALA A 227 11.43 6.94 -15.39
C ALA A 227 12.12 8.31 -15.22
N GLU A 228 11.81 9.03 -14.14
CA GLU A 228 12.41 10.32 -13.79
C GLU A 228 13.87 10.17 -13.33
N ALA A 229 14.19 9.09 -12.61
CA ALA A 229 15.54 8.81 -12.16
C ALA A 229 16.51 8.39 -13.28
N ARG A 230 16.04 8.20 -14.52
CA ARG A 230 16.85 7.66 -15.64
C ARG A 230 18.00 8.57 -16.08
N ASP A 231 17.97 9.86 -15.70
CA ASP A 231 19.02 10.85 -15.98
C ASP A 231 20.03 11.04 -14.84
N THR A 232 19.87 10.34 -13.72
CA THR A 232 20.77 10.45 -12.55
C THR A 232 21.10 9.05 -12.06
N ASP A 233 22.37 8.64 -12.15
CA ASP A 233 22.84 7.29 -11.78
C ASP A 233 22.51 6.98 -10.30
N PRO A 234 21.45 6.22 -9.96
CA PRO A 234 20.96 6.15 -8.60
C PRO A 234 21.44 4.86 -7.90
N PRO A 235 21.76 4.92 -6.59
CA PRO A 235 22.14 3.75 -5.79
C PRO A 235 20.95 2.85 -5.40
N ILE A 236 19.75 3.13 -5.89
CA ILE A 236 18.52 2.39 -5.57
C ILE A 236 18.24 1.37 -6.68
N ASP A 237 18.05 0.11 -6.31
CA ASP A 237 17.59 -0.93 -7.23
C ASP A 237 16.09 -0.77 -7.54
N TRP A 238 15.81 0.10 -8.50
CA TRP A 238 14.45 0.36 -9.00
C TRP A 238 13.78 -0.88 -9.60
N HIS A 239 14.56 -1.84 -10.12
CA HIS A 239 14.01 -3.06 -10.67
C HIS A 239 13.44 -3.94 -9.55
N ALA A 240 14.21 -4.15 -8.49
CA ALA A 240 13.75 -4.90 -7.32
C ALA A 240 12.50 -4.27 -6.68
N ARG A 241 12.45 -2.93 -6.57
CA ARG A 241 11.28 -2.22 -6.03
C ARG A 241 10.02 -2.36 -6.89
N VAL A 242 10.15 -2.18 -8.20
CA VAL A 242 9.02 -2.36 -9.14
C VAL A 242 8.54 -3.81 -9.12
N ASP A 243 9.46 -4.77 -9.10
CA ASP A 243 9.11 -6.19 -9.08
C ASP A 243 8.43 -6.59 -7.76
N ARG A 244 8.84 -6.01 -6.62
CA ARG A 244 8.15 -6.19 -5.33
C ARG A 244 6.69 -5.75 -5.41
N TRP A 245 6.42 -4.54 -5.90
CA TRP A 245 5.05 -4.03 -6.01
C TRP A 245 4.20 -4.81 -7.02
N ARG A 246 4.79 -5.30 -8.10
CA ARG A 246 4.09 -6.21 -9.02
C ARG A 246 3.69 -7.51 -8.35
N ARG A 247 4.58 -8.13 -7.57
CA ARG A 247 4.27 -9.36 -6.81
C ARG A 247 3.17 -9.11 -5.78
N LEU A 248 3.25 -8.01 -5.04
CA LEU A 248 2.20 -7.64 -4.07
C LEU A 248 0.85 -7.42 -4.77
N LEU A 249 0.81 -6.74 -5.92
CA LEU A 249 -0.41 -6.57 -6.69
C LEU A 249 -1.00 -7.92 -7.14
N GLU A 250 -0.16 -8.86 -7.58
CA GLU A 250 -0.59 -10.20 -7.97
C GLU A 250 -1.22 -10.95 -6.80
N ILE A 251 -0.54 -10.99 -5.65
CA ILE A 251 -1.02 -11.64 -4.41
C ILE A 251 -2.34 -11.01 -3.95
N SER A 252 -2.40 -9.68 -3.86
CA SER A 252 -3.60 -8.96 -3.45
C SER A 252 -4.78 -9.20 -4.40
N THR A 253 -4.53 -9.22 -5.70
CA THR A 253 -5.59 -9.49 -6.69
C THR A 253 -6.12 -10.91 -6.55
N GLU A 254 -5.26 -11.90 -6.37
CA GLU A 254 -5.67 -13.29 -6.16
C GLU A 254 -6.48 -13.46 -4.87
N ALA A 255 -6.00 -12.94 -3.73
CA ALA A 255 -6.71 -13.00 -2.46
C ALA A 255 -8.11 -12.34 -2.55
N TYR A 256 -8.25 -11.23 -3.26
CA TYR A 256 -9.55 -10.60 -3.49
C TYR A 256 -10.47 -11.43 -4.41
N LEU A 257 -9.92 -12.14 -5.40
CA LEU A 257 -10.68 -13.07 -6.24
C LEU A 257 -11.15 -14.29 -5.44
N ASP A 258 -10.31 -14.83 -4.58
CA ASP A 258 -10.66 -15.94 -3.68
C ASP A 258 -11.74 -15.52 -2.69
N ALA A 259 -11.62 -14.32 -2.09
CA ALA A 259 -12.65 -13.75 -1.23
C ALA A 259 -14.00 -13.58 -1.95
N ALA A 260 -13.97 -13.12 -3.22
CA ALA A 260 -15.17 -13.04 -4.05
C ALA A 260 -15.77 -14.43 -4.37
N GLY A 261 -14.93 -15.45 -4.51
CA GLY A 261 -15.36 -16.85 -4.64
C GLY A 261 -16.09 -17.35 -3.38
N ILE A 262 -15.57 -17.03 -2.20
CA ILE A 262 -16.20 -17.35 -0.90
C ILE A 262 -17.55 -16.62 -0.76
N ASP A 263 -17.62 -15.33 -1.12
CA ASP A 263 -18.87 -14.57 -1.12
C ASP A 263 -19.91 -15.15 -2.07
N THR A 264 -19.48 -15.61 -3.25
CA THR A 264 -20.34 -16.29 -4.22
C THR A 264 -20.89 -17.60 -3.63
N ALA A 265 -20.07 -18.38 -2.92
CA ALA A 265 -20.52 -19.59 -2.26
C ALA A 265 -21.54 -19.30 -1.14
N ALA A 266 -21.34 -18.20 -0.38
CA ALA A 266 -22.29 -17.74 0.62
C ALA A 266 -23.64 -17.34 -0.02
N GLU A 267 -23.63 -16.67 -1.19
CA GLU A 267 -24.85 -16.30 -1.90
C GLU A 267 -25.56 -17.50 -2.52
N GLN A 268 -24.82 -18.49 -3.03
CA GLN A 268 -25.39 -19.76 -3.49
C GLN A 268 -26.01 -20.57 -2.35
N LEU A 269 -25.48 -20.48 -1.13
CA LEU A 269 -26.10 -21.08 0.04
C LEU A 269 -27.43 -20.37 0.34
N ARG A 270 -27.41 -19.04 0.40
CA ARG A 270 -28.60 -18.21 0.64
C ARG A 270 -29.73 -18.50 -0.35
N THR A 271 -29.44 -18.49 -1.65
CA THR A 271 -30.42 -18.71 -2.72
C THR A 271 -31.02 -20.12 -2.70
N ARG A 272 -30.23 -21.15 -2.37
CA ARG A 272 -30.74 -22.52 -2.20
C ARG A 272 -31.77 -22.64 -1.07
N HIS A 273 -31.62 -21.87 0.01
CA HIS A 273 -32.59 -21.86 1.09
C HIS A 273 -33.87 -21.12 0.71
N SER A 274 -33.74 -19.94 0.09
CA SER A 274 -34.89 -19.18 -0.40
C SER A 274 -35.74 -19.95 -1.42
N ALA A 275 -35.14 -20.85 -2.21
CA ALA A 275 -35.87 -21.70 -3.15
C ALA A 275 -36.62 -22.88 -2.48
N ARG A 276 -36.09 -23.42 -1.37
CA ARG A 276 -36.74 -24.51 -0.62
C ARG A 276 -37.93 -24.05 0.21
N ASP A 277 -37.97 -22.79 0.60
CA ASP A 277 -39.07 -22.22 1.38
C ASP A 277 -40.31 -21.90 0.52
N LEU A 278 -40.21 -22.06 -0.81
CA LEU A 278 -41.29 -21.83 -1.78
C LEU A 278 -41.96 -23.12 -2.29
N GLU A 279 -41.43 -24.30 -1.95
CA GLU A 279 -41.99 -25.63 -2.29
C GLU A 279 -42.82 -26.21 -1.13
#